data_AF-A0A2D6SPV9-F1
#
_entry.id   AF-A0A2D6SPV9-F1
#
_cell.length_a   1.000
_cell.length_b   1.000
_cell.length_c   1.000
_cell.angle_alpha   90.00
_cell.angle_beta   90.00
_cell.angle_gamma   90.00
#
_symmetry.space_group_name_H-M   'P 1'
#
loop_
_entity.id
_entity.type
_entity.pdbx_description
1 polymer ?
#
loop_
_entity_poly.entity_id
_entity_poly.type
_entity_poly.pdbx_seq_one_letter_code
_entity_poly.pdbx_strand_id
1 'polypeptide(L)' 'MKMLIKEINIDQRPRERLKRLSADSLSDYELLAILVQFGFRGENALELSNRIISSFGLEKLNSLSLQELMKIKGIGRTFV' A
#
# COMPACT_ATOMS: atom_id res chain seq x y z
N MET A 1 2.05 -14.19 -12.89
CA MET A 1 2.19 -12.82 -13.42
C MET A 1 1.19 -11.97 -12.65
N LYS A 2 1.64 -11.01 -11.84
CA LYS A 2 0.76 -10.20 -11.01
C LYS A 2 0.31 -8.96 -11.77
N MET A 3 -0.96 -8.63 -11.67
CA MET A 3 -1.56 -7.49 -12.39
C MET A 3 -0.83 -6.19 -12.06
N LEU A 4 -0.56 -5.40 -13.09
CA LEU A 4 -0.07 -4.05 -12.94
C LEU A 4 -1.24 -3.15 -12.55
N ILE A 5 -1.03 -2.17 -11.67
CA ILE A 5 -2.10 -1.24 -11.26
C ILE A 5 -2.69 -0.49 -12.47
N LYS A 6 -1.90 -0.29 -13.53
CA LYS A 6 -2.37 0.30 -14.80
C LYS A 6 -3.35 -0.61 -15.58
N GLU A 7 -3.38 -1.90 -15.32
CA GLU A 7 -4.31 -2.85 -15.95
C GLU A 7 -5.68 -2.87 -15.26
N ILE A 8 -5.75 -2.32 -14.04
CA ILE A 8 -7.02 -2.05 -13.37
C ILE A 8 -7.76 -0.96 -14.17
N ASN A 9 -9.07 -1.16 -14.37
CA ASN A 9 -9.95 -0.14 -14.94
C ASN A 9 -9.70 1.21 -14.24
N ILE A 10 -9.58 2.28 -15.02
CA ILE A 10 -9.20 3.60 -14.51
C ILE A 10 -10.07 4.04 -13.33
N ASP A 11 -11.38 3.76 -13.38
CA ASP A 11 -12.35 4.13 -12.35
C ASP A 11 -12.25 3.30 -11.07
N GLN A 12 -11.51 2.19 -11.14
CA GLN A 12 -11.24 1.26 -10.05
C GLN A 12 -9.83 1.44 -9.47
N ARG A 13 -8.96 2.23 -10.11
CA ARG A 13 -7.62 2.50 -9.59
C ARG A 13 -7.74 3.28 -8.27
N PRO A 14 -6.99 2.91 -7.21
CA PRO A 14 -7.12 3.54 -5.90
C PRO A 14 -7.02 5.07 -5.92
N ARG A 15 -6.04 5.63 -6.64
CA ARG A 15 -5.86 7.09 -6.73
C ARG A 15 -7.03 7.78 -7.42
N GLU A 16 -7.60 7.19 -8.47
CA GLU A 16 -8.70 7.78 -9.21
C GLU A 16 -10.03 7.61 -8.46
N ARG A 17 -10.24 6.45 -7.80
CA ARG A 17 -11.34 6.26 -6.85
C ARG A 17 -11.30 7.29 -5.72
N LEU A 18 -10.13 7.52 -5.13
CA LEU A 18 -9.95 8.50 -4.06
C LEU A 18 -10.28 9.93 -4.52
N LYS A 19 -9.91 10.32 -5.75
CA LYS A 19 -10.27 11.63 -6.31
C LYS A 19 -11.77 11.78 -6.59
N ARG A 20 -12.41 10.71 -7.06
CA ARG A 20 -13.82 10.71 -7.47
C ARG A 20 -14.78 10.59 -6.28
N LEU A 21 -14.37 9.86 -5.25
CA LEU A 21 -15.14 9.58 -4.04
C LEU A 21 -14.43 10.21 -2.83
N SER A 22 -14.47 9.58 -1.67
CA SER A 22 -13.71 9.93 -0.46
C SER A 22 -12.81 8.78 -0.03
N ALA A 23 -11.93 9.04 0.95
CA ALA A 23 -11.08 8.01 1.55
C ALA A 23 -11.88 6.83 2.12
N ASP A 24 -13.09 7.08 2.66
CA ASP A 24 -13.97 6.04 3.23
C ASP A 24 -14.44 5.00 2.21
N SER A 25 -14.33 5.32 0.92
CA SER A 25 -14.66 4.39 -0.17
C SER A 25 -13.55 3.39 -0.48
N LEU A 26 -12.39 3.49 0.17
CA LEU A 26 -11.23 2.63 0.00
C LEU A 26 -10.94 1.84 1.28
N SER A 27 -10.34 0.67 1.13
CA SER A 27 -9.82 -0.06 2.28
C SER A 27 -8.52 0.56 2.81
N ASP A 28 -8.17 0.21 4.05
CA ASP A 28 -6.92 0.64 4.68
C ASP A 28 -5.67 0.27 3.87
N TYR A 29 -5.68 -0.92 3.24
CA TYR A 29 -4.55 -1.34 2.41
C TYR A 29 -4.49 -0.58 1.09
N GLU A 30 -5.62 -0.16 0.51
CA GLU A 30 -5.66 0.68 -0.68
C GLU A 30 -5.14 2.09 -0.36
N LEU A 31 -5.54 2.64 0.79
CA LEU A 31 -5.02 3.93 1.27
C LEU A 31 -3.51 3.86 1.52
N LEU A 32 -3.04 2.81 2.19
CA LEU A 32 -1.60 2.59 2.39
C LEU A 32 -0.86 2.42 1.05
N ALA A 33 -1.45 1.75 0.07
CA ALA A 33 -0.83 1.58 -1.26
C ALA A 33 -0.67 2.90 -2.00
N ILE A 34 -1.60 3.84 -1.80
CA ILE A 34 -1.48 5.21 -2.35
C ILE A 34 -0.28 5.93 -1.73
N LEU A 35 -0.05 5.76 -0.42
CA LEU A 35 1.07 6.38 0.31
C LEU A 35 2.42 5.76 -0.04
N VAL A 36 2.49 4.43 -0.16
CA VAL A 36 3.74 3.71 -0.45
C VAL A 36 4.17 3.91 -1.92
N GLN A 37 3.21 4.10 -2.83
CA GLN A 37 3.39 4.37 -4.27
C GLN A 37 4.06 3.26 -5.11
N PHE A 38 4.97 2.50 -4.53
CA PHE A 38 5.77 1.49 -5.22
C PHE A 38 5.54 0.09 -4.64
N GLY A 39 5.72 -0.91 -5.49
CA GLY A 39 5.74 -2.30 -5.06
C GLY A 39 7.11 -2.74 -4.55
N PHE A 40 7.23 -4.00 -4.16
CA PHE A 40 8.49 -4.61 -3.77
C PHE A 40 8.67 -5.97 -4.44
N ARG A 41 9.79 -6.18 -5.15
CA ARG A 41 10.25 -7.46 -5.74
C ARG A 41 9.15 -8.52 -5.98
N GLY A 42 8.36 -8.35 -7.03
CA GLY A 42 7.29 -9.29 -7.39
C GLY A 42 5.97 -9.06 -6.64
N GLU A 43 5.85 -7.96 -5.89
CA GLU A 43 4.61 -7.45 -5.31
C GLU A 43 4.36 -6.04 -5.88
N ASN A 44 3.13 -5.74 -6.30
CA ASN A 44 2.73 -4.36 -6.58
C ASN A 44 2.41 -3.61 -5.26
N ALA A 45 2.16 -2.30 -5.34
CA ALA A 45 1.91 -1.48 -4.15
C ALA A 45 0.68 -1.98 -3.34
N LEU A 46 -0.39 -2.42 -4.01
CA LEU A 46 -1.59 -2.95 -3.36
C LEU A 46 -1.30 -4.24 -2.59
N GLU A 47 -0.54 -5.15 -3.20
CA GLU A 47 -0.17 -6.41 -2.58
C GLU A 47 0.78 -6.23 -1.40
N LEU A 48 1.77 -5.36 -1.55
CA LEU A 48 2.69 -4.98 -0.47
C LEU A 48 1.90 -4.41 0.71
N SER A 49 1.04 -3.43 0.46
CA SER A 49 0.23 -2.80 1.50
C SER A 49 -0.75 -3.78 2.14
N ASN A 50 -1.38 -4.66 1.36
CA ASN A 50 -2.26 -5.70 1.89
C ASN A 50 -1.50 -6.66 2.81
N ARG A 51 -0.29 -7.09 2.42
CA ARG A 51 0.57 -7.92 3.27
C ARG A 51 0.95 -7.22 4.57
N ILE A 52 1.28 -5.94 4.51
CA ILE A 52 1.65 -5.14 5.69
C ILE A 52 0.45 -5.02 6.65
N ILE A 53 -0.71 -4.60 6.16
CA ILE A 53 -1.93 -4.48 6.96
C ILE A 53 -2.33 -5.84 7.54
N SER A 54 -2.27 -6.92 6.76
CA SER A 54 -2.61 -8.28 7.24
C SER A 54 -1.66 -8.80 8.32
N SER A 55 -0.38 -8.37 8.30
CA SER A 55 0.63 -8.87 9.24
C SER A 55 0.65 -8.10 10.57
N PHE A 56 0.33 -6.81 10.53
CA PHE A 56 0.47 -5.93 11.68
C PHE A 56 -0.86 -5.34 12.15
N GLY A 57 -1.82 -5.12 11.24
CA GLY A 57 -2.97 -4.26 11.49
C GLY A 57 -2.58 -2.78 11.57
N LEU A 58 -3.54 -1.88 11.40
CA LEU A 58 -3.28 -0.43 11.46
C LEU A 58 -2.75 0.02 12.83
N GLU A 59 -3.34 -0.49 13.91
CA GLU A 59 -2.97 -0.07 15.27
C GLU A 59 -1.51 -0.36 15.59
N LYS A 60 -1.05 -1.58 15.26
CA LYS A 60 0.34 -1.97 15.50
C LYS A 60 1.29 -1.18 14.61
N LEU A 61 0.95 -0.94 13.34
CA LEU A 61 1.79 -0.14 12.44
C LEU A 61 2.05 1.25 12.99
N ASN A 62 1.05 1.89 13.59
CA ASN A 62 1.18 3.21 14.21
C ASN A 62 2.12 3.21 15.43
N SER A 63 2.29 2.07 16.09
CA SER A 63 3.18 1.91 17.25
C SER A 63 4.62 1.49 16.90
N LEU A 64 4.90 1.07 15.66
CA LEU A 64 6.22 0.60 15.27
C LEU A 64 7.23 1.76 15.21
N SER A 65 8.42 1.53 15.76
CA SER A 65 9.56 2.41 15.52
C SER A 65 10.03 2.33 14.07
N LEU A 66 10.75 3.35 13.60
CA LEU A 66 11.37 3.34 12.27
C LEU A 66 12.25 2.09 12.05
N GLN A 67 12.98 1.66 13.07
CA GLN A 67 13.85 0.48 12.97
C GLN A 67 13.05 -0.80 12.76
N GLU A 68 11.89 -0.93 13.40
CA GLU A 68 11.00 -2.09 13.22
C GLU A 68 10.29 -2.04 11.88
N LEU A 69 9.85 -0.85 11.46
CA LEU A 69 9.23 -0.65 10.15
C LEU A 69 10.19 -1.03 9.02
N MET A 70 11.48 -0.70 9.15
CA MET A 70 12.53 -1.09 8.19
C MET A 70 12.83 -2.59 8.15
N LYS A 71 12.41 -3.39 9.15
CA LYS A 71 12.53 -4.85 9.10
C LYS A 71 11.49 -5.47 8.17
N ILE A 72 10.44 -4.72 7.81
CA ILE A 72 9.42 -5.17 6.87
C ILE A 72 10.03 -5.18 5.47
N LYS A 73 10.11 -6.36 4.85
CA LYS A 73 10.57 -6.49 3.46
C LYS A 73 9.73 -5.61 2.55
N GLY A 74 10.38 -4.71 1.81
CA GLY A 74 9.73 -3.73 0.94
C GLY A 74 9.57 -2.33 1.52
N ILE A 75 9.91 -2.13 2.80
CA ILE A 75 9.98 -0.80 3.42
C ILE A 75 11.45 -0.48 3.73
N GLY A 76 11.92 0.67 3.23
CA GLY A 76 13.32 1.10 3.35
C GLY A 76 13.45 2.59 3.67
N ARG A 77 14.68 3.03 3.92
CA ARG A 77 14.99 4.42 4.34
C ARG A 77 14.66 5.48 3.29
N THR A 78 14.75 5.12 2.02
CA THR A 78 14.50 6.07 0.93
C THR A 78 14.25 5.28 -0.35
N PHE A 79 13.19 5.63 -1.08
CA PHE A 79 13.03 5.30 -2.48
C PHE A 79 13.76 6.40 -3.26
N VAL A 80 15.07 6.26 -3.45
CA VAL A 80 15.84 7.12 -4.37
C VAL A 80 15.96 6.42 -5.71
#